data_AF-R5BK20-F1
#
_entry.id   AF-R5BK20-F1
#
_cell.length_a   1.000
_cell.length_b   1.000
_cell.length_c   1.000
_cell.angle_alpha   90.00
_cell.angle_beta   90.00
_cell.angle_gamma   90.00
#
_symmetry.space_group_name_H-M   'P 1'
#
loop_
_entity.id
_entity.type
_entity.pdbx_description
1 polymer ?
#
loop_
_entity_poly.entity_id
_entity_poly.type
_entity_poly.pdbx_seq_one_letter_code
_entity_poly.pdbx_strand_id
1 'polypeptide(L)'
;MKEIHKYVKNEDLKKQLKAVSGIGTEATRATIIDELITRKFMSAKGKKKVIQPTSLGYTLVDALPEEMLYPDETALWEERLAAISEGRDTLDSFLIDQIEFLKSLINKANSGMNMDGLDTDGFNIVSTVRTVKRPSGGTGNAINRGGAALSEEELSKLEACPRCGKGKIRLRNGKFGEFYGCTDYPKCNFTKPVSTNPSNAGKVQGGPLNGNGTGNSTGFGRGSVDSIDPQVAEALAAAKEKGTLQYKCPRCGEGYLVAIVRNGNTSWTCANQPKCRTTVADVDGKPVVFK
;
A
#
# COMPACT_ATOMS: atom_id res chain seq x y z
N MET A 1 13.13 -19.39 -3.83
CA MET A 1 12.89 -18.71 -5.13
C MET A 1 12.58 -19.68 -6.27
N LYS A 2 13.31 -20.80 -6.45
CA LYS A 2 13.03 -21.80 -7.51
C LYS A 2 11.66 -22.49 -7.40
N GLU A 3 11.22 -22.77 -6.17
CA GLU A 3 9.95 -23.46 -5.92
C GLU A 3 8.80 -22.51 -5.54
N ILE A 4 8.87 -21.25 -6.00
CA ILE A 4 7.85 -20.25 -5.66
C ILE A 4 6.45 -20.60 -6.20
N HIS A 5 6.38 -21.43 -7.25
CA HIS A 5 5.13 -21.93 -7.83
C HIS A 5 4.25 -22.66 -6.80
N LYS A 6 4.83 -23.17 -5.70
CA LYS A 6 4.08 -23.80 -4.60
C LYS A 6 3.21 -22.83 -3.79
N TYR A 7 3.42 -21.53 -3.95
CA TYR A 7 2.71 -20.48 -3.21
C TYR A 7 1.74 -19.68 -4.10
N VAL A 8 1.56 -20.12 -5.35
CA VAL A 8 0.59 -19.56 -6.28
C VAL A 8 -0.78 -20.07 -5.88
N LYS A 9 -1.76 -19.17 -5.78
CA LYS A 9 -3.14 -19.54 -5.45
C LYS A 9 -3.89 -20.09 -6.66
N ASN A 10 -3.61 -19.54 -7.84
CA ASN A 10 -4.23 -19.99 -9.08
C ASN A 10 -3.45 -21.17 -9.71
N GLU A 11 -4.11 -22.32 -9.85
CA GLU A 11 -3.51 -23.54 -10.41
C GLU A 11 -3.07 -23.41 -11.88
N ASP A 12 -3.66 -22.50 -12.65
CA ASP A 12 -3.25 -22.29 -14.05
C ASP A 12 -1.92 -21.53 -14.13
N LEU A 13 -1.74 -20.50 -13.31
CA LEU A 13 -0.52 -19.69 -13.21
C LEU A 13 0.68 -20.48 -12.64
N LYS A 14 0.40 -21.52 -11.86
CA LYS A 14 1.40 -22.41 -11.26
C LYS A 14 2.21 -23.17 -12.31
N LYS A 15 1.58 -23.58 -13.42
CA LYS A 15 2.27 -24.28 -14.53
C LYS A 15 3.31 -23.38 -15.20
N GLN A 16 2.97 -22.12 -15.40
CA GLN A 16 3.86 -21.14 -16.01
C GLN A 16 5.07 -20.83 -15.12
N LEU A 17 4.87 -20.54 -13.84
CA LEU A 17 5.98 -20.31 -12.91
C LEU A 17 6.90 -21.52 -12.75
N LYS A 18 6.38 -22.74 -12.94
CA LYS A 18 7.19 -23.95 -12.98
C LYS A 18 8.07 -24.01 -14.22
N ALA A 19 7.57 -23.56 -15.38
CA ALA A 19 8.34 -23.48 -16.62
C ALA A 19 9.44 -22.41 -16.55
N VAL A 20 9.19 -21.28 -15.89
CA VAL A 20 10.15 -20.15 -15.75
C VAL A 20 11.11 -20.34 -14.55
N SER A 21 11.05 -21.47 -13.85
CA SER A 21 11.93 -21.79 -12.71
C SER A 21 11.85 -20.78 -11.55
N GLY A 22 10.69 -20.13 -11.37
CA GLY A 22 10.39 -19.21 -10.26
C GLY A 22 10.56 -17.72 -10.55
N ILE A 23 10.68 -16.89 -9.50
CA ILE A 23 10.77 -15.42 -9.64
C ILE A 23 12.21 -15.02 -9.95
N GLY A 24 12.38 -14.25 -11.02
CA GLY A 24 13.66 -13.74 -11.50
C GLY A 24 14.53 -14.79 -12.18
N THR A 25 15.44 -14.32 -13.03
CA THR A 25 16.45 -15.16 -13.69
C THR A 25 17.50 -15.64 -12.69
N GLU A 26 18.21 -16.73 -12.98
CA GLU A 26 19.26 -17.23 -12.06
C GLU A 26 20.32 -16.17 -11.76
N ALA A 27 20.57 -15.26 -12.71
CA ALA A 27 21.52 -14.16 -12.58
C ALA A 27 21.10 -13.08 -11.56
N THR A 28 19.79 -12.83 -11.35
CA THR A 28 19.33 -11.71 -10.49
C THR A 28 19.06 -12.10 -9.04
N ARG A 29 19.00 -13.41 -8.74
CA ARG A 29 18.60 -13.91 -7.41
C ARG A 29 19.57 -13.54 -6.30
N ALA A 30 20.87 -13.62 -6.55
CA ALA A 30 21.89 -13.27 -5.56
C ALA A 30 21.77 -11.78 -5.18
N THR A 31 21.66 -10.90 -6.17
CA THR A 31 21.50 -9.46 -5.97
C THR A 31 20.25 -9.12 -5.18
N ILE A 32 19.12 -9.78 -5.47
CA ILE A 32 17.87 -9.58 -4.72
C ILE A 32 18.05 -9.94 -3.23
N ILE A 33 18.68 -11.09 -2.94
CA ILE A 33 18.90 -11.53 -1.55
C ILE A 33 19.82 -10.56 -0.82
N ASP A 34 20.92 -10.15 -1.46
CA ASP A 34 21.90 -9.23 -0.88
C ASP A 34 21.28 -7.85 -0.61
N GLU A 35 20.38 -7.37 -1.47
CA GLU A 35 19.64 -6.14 -1.24
C GLU A 35 18.67 -6.25 -0.06
N LEU A 36 17.94 -7.36 0.07
CA LEU A 36 17.01 -7.58 1.19
C LEU A 36 17.74 -7.63 2.54
N ILE A 37 18.95 -8.19 2.56
CA ILE A 37 19.81 -8.21 3.75
C ILE A 37 20.37 -6.81 4.03
N THR A 38 20.90 -6.14 3.01
CA THR A 38 21.44 -4.77 3.11
C THR A 38 20.38 -3.79 3.63
N ARG A 39 19.13 -3.91 3.15
CA ARG A 39 17.97 -3.09 3.59
C ARG A 39 17.39 -3.52 4.93
N LYS A 40 17.97 -4.53 5.61
CA LYS A 40 17.57 -5.04 6.92
C LYS A 40 16.17 -5.68 6.98
N PHE A 41 15.61 -6.11 5.85
CA PHE A 41 14.36 -6.88 5.83
C PHE A 41 14.60 -8.35 6.18
N MET A 42 15.80 -8.85 5.95
CA MET A 42 16.22 -10.20 6.29
C MET A 42 17.60 -10.20 6.96
N SER A 43 17.92 -11.27 7.69
CA SER A 43 19.23 -11.46 8.32
C SER A 43 19.68 -12.91 8.18
N ALA A 44 20.97 -13.14 7.93
CA ALA A 44 21.55 -14.48 7.97
C ALA A 44 21.95 -14.81 9.41
N LYS A 45 21.39 -15.88 9.99
CA LYS A 45 21.70 -16.35 11.35
C LYS A 45 22.32 -17.75 11.36
N GLY A 46 23.19 -17.97 12.35
CA GLY A 46 23.82 -19.26 12.64
C GLY A 46 24.97 -19.64 11.70
N LYS A 47 25.62 -20.77 11.98
CA LYS A 47 26.79 -21.27 11.23
C LYS A 47 26.48 -21.60 9.77
N LYS A 48 25.22 -21.99 9.48
CA LYS A 48 24.74 -22.31 8.13
C LYS A 48 24.19 -21.08 7.36
N LYS A 49 24.30 -19.86 7.92
CA LYS A 49 23.78 -18.62 7.34
C LYS A 49 22.32 -18.74 6.86
N VAL A 50 21.46 -19.30 7.71
CA VAL A 50 20.03 -19.44 7.39
C VAL A 50 19.41 -18.05 7.38
N ILE A 51 18.74 -17.69 6.28
CA ILE A 51 18.12 -16.38 6.12
C ILE A 51 16.78 -16.35 6.86
N GLN A 52 16.59 -15.37 7.72
CA GLN A 52 15.36 -15.17 8.50
C GLN A 52 14.84 -13.74 8.33
N PRO A 53 13.51 -13.54 8.21
CA PRO A 53 12.92 -12.19 8.20
C PRO A 53 13.20 -11.45 9.51
N THR A 54 13.36 -10.13 9.44
CA THR A 54 13.41 -9.24 10.61
C THR A 54 12.00 -8.77 11.00
N SER A 55 11.85 -8.13 12.16
CA SER A 55 10.60 -7.46 12.54
C SER A 55 10.17 -6.45 11.48
N LEU A 56 11.13 -5.68 10.94
CA LEU A 56 10.91 -4.75 9.84
C LEU A 56 10.40 -5.44 8.57
N GLY A 57 10.96 -6.61 8.23
CA GLY A 57 10.48 -7.42 7.11
C GLY A 57 9.02 -7.84 7.27
N TYR A 58 8.62 -8.28 8.46
CA TYR A 58 7.22 -8.60 8.75
C TYR A 58 6.30 -7.38 8.68
N THR A 59 6.73 -6.23 9.21
CA THR A 59 5.94 -4.99 9.14
C THR A 59 5.71 -4.54 7.69
N LEU A 60 6.74 -4.66 6.84
CA LEU A 60 6.59 -4.37 5.42
C LEU A 60 5.55 -5.28 4.76
N VAL A 61 5.64 -6.59 5.01
CA VAL A 61 4.69 -7.57 4.46
C VAL A 61 3.26 -7.25 4.90
N ASP A 62 3.04 -6.94 6.18
CA ASP A 62 1.71 -6.60 6.69
C ASP A 62 1.14 -5.30 6.11
N ALA A 63 2.00 -4.38 5.69
CA ALA A 63 1.58 -3.10 5.10
C ALA A 63 1.27 -3.21 3.60
N LEU A 64 1.73 -4.27 2.94
CA LEU A 64 1.54 -4.48 1.51
C LEU A 64 0.18 -5.14 1.22
N PRO A 65 -0.48 -4.77 0.12
CA PRO A 65 -1.72 -5.41 -0.30
C PRO A 65 -1.46 -6.84 -0.78
N GLU A 66 -2.49 -7.68 -0.73
CA GLU A 66 -2.38 -9.12 -1.00
C GLU A 66 -1.84 -9.41 -2.42
N GLU A 67 -2.21 -8.57 -3.39
CA GLU A 67 -1.79 -8.64 -4.78
C GLU A 67 -0.27 -8.48 -4.95
N MET A 68 0.42 -7.83 -4.01
CA MET A 68 1.89 -7.66 -4.06
C MET A 68 2.66 -8.74 -3.26
N LEU A 69 1.95 -9.55 -2.47
CA LEU A 69 2.57 -10.55 -1.59
C LEU A 69 2.64 -11.93 -2.22
N TYR A 70 1.71 -12.24 -3.12
CA TYR A 70 1.60 -13.54 -3.75
C TYR A 70 2.24 -13.56 -5.14
N PRO A 71 2.84 -14.69 -5.56
CA PRO A 71 3.57 -14.80 -6.81
C PRO A 71 2.66 -14.84 -8.06
N ASP A 72 1.34 -14.92 -7.88
CA ASP A 72 0.35 -14.99 -8.94
C ASP A 72 0.50 -13.85 -9.97
N GLU A 73 0.60 -12.60 -9.51
CA GLU A 73 0.82 -11.44 -10.40
C GLU A 73 2.16 -11.52 -11.14
N THR A 74 3.19 -12.06 -10.48
CA THR A 74 4.49 -12.26 -11.13
C THR A 74 4.41 -13.31 -12.23
N ALA A 75 3.61 -14.37 -12.06
CA ALA A 75 3.37 -15.37 -13.11
C ALA A 75 2.77 -14.72 -14.36
N LEU A 76 1.75 -13.88 -14.16
CA LEU A 76 1.07 -13.17 -15.22
C LEU A 76 2.02 -12.23 -15.96
N TRP A 77 2.89 -11.51 -15.26
CA TRP A 77 3.86 -10.63 -15.90
C TRP A 77 4.88 -11.41 -16.75
N GLU A 78 5.39 -12.52 -16.25
CA GLU A 78 6.32 -13.37 -17.02
C GLU A 78 5.66 -13.93 -18.28
N GLU A 79 4.39 -14.34 -18.23
CA GLU A 79 3.62 -14.73 -19.41
C GLU A 79 3.54 -13.60 -20.44
N ARG A 80 3.22 -12.38 -19.99
CA ARG A 80 3.14 -11.23 -20.89
C ARG A 80 4.48 -10.85 -21.49
N LEU A 81 5.56 -10.92 -20.71
CA LEU A 81 6.90 -10.69 -21.21
C LEU A 81 7.28 -11.75 -22.27
N ALA A 82 6.90 -13.01 -22.08
CA ALA A 82 7.07 -14.05 -23.09
C ALA A 82 6.24 -13.75 -24.35
N ALA A 83 4.97 -13.36 -24.20
CA ALA A 83 4.11 -12.97 -25.32
C ALA A 83 4.68 -11.79 -26.12
N ILE A 84 5.27 -10.78 -25.45
CA ILE A 84 5.97 -9.67 -26.11
C ILE A 84 7.18 -10.18 -26.90
N SER A 85 7.97 -11.09 -26.32
CA SER A 85 9.14 -11.65 -27.00
C SER A 85 8.78 -12.46 -28.27
N GLU A 86 7.59 -13.05 -28.29
CA GLU A 86 7.04 -13.81 -29.41
C GLU A 86 6.23 -12.95 -30.40
N GLY A 87 6.08 -11.64 -30.12
CA GLY A 87 5.30 -10.71 -30.94
C GLY A 87 3.78 -10.88 -30.84
N ARG A 88 3.28 -11.58 -29.81
CA ARG A 88 1.85 -11.79 -29.52
C ARG A 88 1.23 -10.69 -28.65
N ASP A 89 2.05 -9.87 -28.00
CA ASP A 89 1.65 -8.69 -27.23
C ASP A 89 2.63 -7.53 -27.55
N THR A 90 2.28 -6.31 -27.18
CA THR A 90 3.13 -5.12 -27.41
C THR A 90 3.65 -4.56 -26.09
N LEU A 91 4.79 -3.87 -26.15
CA LEU A 91 5.31 -3.16 -24.98
C LEU A 91 4.32 -2.08 -24.50
N ASP A 92 3.65 -1.38 -25.41
CA ASP A 92 2.72 -0.30 -25.08
C ASP A 92 1.47 -0.80 -24.35
N SER A 93 0.84 -1.87 -24.85
CA SER A 93 -0.29 -2.52 -24.16
C SER A 93 0.11 -2.99 -22.76
N PHE A 94 1.29 -3.60 -22.62
CA PHE A 94 1.81 -4.00 -21.32
C PHE A 94 1.97 -2.82 -20.36
N LEU A 95 2.60 -1.73 -20.80
CA LEU A 95 2.82 -0.55 -19.95
C LEU A 95 1.50 0.13 -19.54
N ILE A 96 0.50 0.18 -20.43
CA ILE A 96 -0.82 0.72 -20.11
C ILE A 96 -1.45 -0.07 -18.96
N ASP A 97 -1.47 -1.39 -19.07
CA ASP A 97 -2.07 -2.26 -18.05
C ASP A 97 -1.31 -2.18 -16.71
N GLN A 98 0.03 -2.07 -16.75
CA GLN A 98 0.83 -1.85 -15.53
C GLN A 98 0.49 -0.51 -14.85
N ILE A 99 0.25 0.55 -15.62
CA ILE A 99 -0.15 1.85 -15.08
C ILE A 99 -1.54 1.76 -14.45
N GLU A 100 -2.49 1.06 -15.07
CA GLU A 100 -3.83 0.86 -14.52
C GLU A 100 -3.80 0.04 -13.24
N PHE A 101 -3.02 -1.04 -13.23
CA PHE A 101 -2.78 -1.85 -12.04
C PHE A 101 -2.21 -0.99 -10.89
N LEU A 102 -1.17 -0.20 -11.16
CA LEU A 102 -0.57 0.69 -10.17
C LEU A 102 -1.56 1.74 -9.63
N LYS A 103 -2.37 2.35 -10.50
CA LYS A 103 -3.43 3.30 -10.08
C LYS A 103 -4.42 2.62 -9.14
N SER A 104 -4.80 1.38 -9.42
CA SER A 104 -5.72 0.61 -8.57
C SER A 104 -5.12 0.39 -7.17
N LEU A 105 -3.83 0.05 -7.08
CA LEU A 105 -3.13 -0.14 -5.81
C LEU A 105 -3.03 1.16 -5.00
N ILE A 106 -2.69 2.27 -5.65
CA ILE A 106 -2.63 3.59 -5.02
C ILE A 106 -4.01 3.99 -4.46
N ASN A 107 -5.07 3.75 -5.22
CA ASN A 107 -6.43 4.06 -4.77
C ASN A 107 -6.84 3.21 -3.57
N LYS A 108 -6.52 1.91 -3.56
CA LYS A 108 -6.74 1.02 -2.41
C LYS A 108 -5.98 1.50 -1.18
N ALA A 109 -4.71 1.86 -1.36
CA ALA A 109 -3.86 2.38 -0.30
C ALA A 109 -4.43 3.68 0.29
N ASN A 110 -4.83 4.63 -0.55
CA ASN A 110 -5.39 5.92 -0.11
C ASN A 110 -6.76 5.80 0.55
N SER A 111 -7.54 4.77 0.20
CA SER A 111 -8.88 4.55 0.76
C SER A 111 -8.85 3.87 2.14
N GLY A 112 -7.69 3.36 2.59
CA GLY A 112 -7.58 2.49 3.77
C GLY A 112 -6.64 2.95 4.89
N MET A 113 -5.95 4.08 4.79
CA MET A 113 -4.94 4.48 5.79
C MET A 113 -5.51 5.35 6.92
N ASN A 114 -5.77 4.73 8.07
CA ASN A 114 -5.72 5.40 9.37
C ASN A 114 -4.50 4.81 10.12
N MET A 115 -3.48 5.63 10.35
CA MET A 115 -2.18 5.24 10.93
C MET A 115 -2.00 5.93 12.28
N ASP A 116 -2.88 5.63 13.22
CA ASP A 116 -2.69 5.98 14.63
C ASP A 116 -1.99 4.81 15.34
N GLY A 117 -0.82 5.07 15.94
CA GLY A 117 -0.23 4.20 16.96
C GLY A 117 0.90 3.24 16.55
N LEU A 118 1.66 3.51 15.48
CA LEU A 118 2.88 2.74 15.20
C LEU A 118 4.11 3.43 15.78
N ASP A 119 4.51 3.03 16.99
CA ASP A 119 5.75 3.46 17.63
C ASP A 119 6.93 2.72 16.96
N THR A 120 7.50 3.34 15.93
CA THR A 120 8.71 2.83 15.27
C THR A 120 9.92 3.41 15.98
N ASP A 121 10.46 2.69 16.95
CA ASP A 121 11.78 2.95 17.52
C ASP A 121 12.83 3.01 16.40
N GLY A 122 13.12 4.23 15.94
CA GLY A 122 14.26 4.56 15.08
C GLY A 122 14.23 4.08 13.63
N PHE A 123 13.21 3.34 13.16
CA PHE A 123 13.11 2.91 11.75
C PHE A 123 11.84 3.45 11.11
N ASN A 124 11.94 4.68 10.59
CA ASN A 124 10.91 5.26 9.73
C ASN A 124 10.79 4.39 8.45
N ILE A 125 9.86 3.44 8.42
CA ILE A 125 9.52 2.65 7.21
C ILE A 125 9.09 3.58 6.06
N VAL A 126 8.59 4.77 6.43
CA VAL A 126 8.27 5.88 5.54
C VAL A 126 9.51 6.45 4.84
N SER A 127 10.72 6.25 5.37
CA SER A 127 11.96 6.81 4.81
C SER A 127 12.62 5.93 3.74
N THR A 128 12.43 4.61 3.73
CA THR A 128 13.04 3.74 2.70
C THR A 128 12.31 3.85 1.35
N VAL A 129 11.04 4.29 1.34
CA VAL A 129 10.32 4.71 0.13
C VAL A 129 10.46 6.23 -0.12
N ARG A 130 11.19 6.95 0.75
CA ARG A 130 11.42 8.41 0.66
C ARG A 130 12.88 8.82 0.79
N THR A 131 13.81 8.06 0.21
CA THR A 131 15.16 8.58 -0.09
C THR A 131 15.25 9.10 -1.53
N VAL A 132 14.29 9.94 -1.93
CA VAL A 132 14.68 11.15 -2.63
C VAL A 132 14.76 12.20 -1.54
N LYS A 133 15.98 12.46 -1.06
CA LYS A 133 16.27 13.62 -0.23
C LYS A 133 15.99 14.84 -1.09
N ARG A 134 14.74 15.32 -1.06
CA ARG A 134 14.37 16.63 -1.55
C ARG A 134 15.36 17.62 -0.94
N PRO A 135 16.03 18.47 -1.73
CA PRO A 135 16.56 19.70 -1.20
C PRO A 135 15.37 20.42 -0.55
N SER A 136 15.53 20.75 0.72
CA SER A 136 14.68 21.70 1.43
C SER A 136 14.59 22.98 0.59
N GLY A 137 13.42 23.23 0.00
CA GLY A 137 13.09 24.42 -0.77
C GLY A 137 12.46 24.13 -2.13
N GLY A 138 11.15 23.86 -2.18
CA GLY A 138 10.43 23.76 -3.44
C GLY A 138 9.14 22.94 -3.37
N THR A 139 8.02 23.61 -3.18
CA THR A 139 6.66 23.05 -3.32
C THR A 139 6.35 22.79 -4.80
N GLY A 140 6.71 21.61 -5.29
CA GLY A 140 6.34 21.11 -6.62
C GLY A 140 5.26 20.05 -6.54
N ASN A 141 4.01 20.47 -6.68
CA ASN A 141 2.85 19.63 -6.98
C ASN A 141 2.60 19.82 -8.48
N ALA A 142 2.75 18.78 -9.29
CA ALA A 142 2.56 18.92 -10.74
C ALA A 142 1.91 17.67 -11.34
N ILE A 143 0.58 17.62 -11.28
CA ILE A 143 -0.22 17.22 -12.46
C ILE A 143 -1.44 18.14 -12.55
N ASN A 144 -1.31 19.10 -13.47
CA ASN A 144 -2.30 19.74 -14.35
C ASN A 144 -3.62 20.31 -13.80
N ARG A 145 -3.71 21.65 -13.80
CA ARG A 145 -4.91 22.37 -14.22
C ARG A 145 -4.52 23.48 -15.19
N GLY A 146 -4.34 23.11 -16.45
CA GLY A 146 -4.39 24.06 -17.55
C GLY A 146 -5.80 24.64 -17.62
N GLY A 147 -6.02 25.79 -16.97
CA GLY A 147 -7.06 26.70 -17.42
C GLY A 147 -6.63 27.23 -18.78
N ALA A 148 -7.53 27.19 -19.76
CA ALA A 148 -7.30 27.64 -21.13
C ALA A 148 -6.44 28.91 -21.19
N ALA A 149 -5.48 28.95 -22.10
CA ALA A 149 -4.71 30.16 -22.36
C ALA A 149 -5.69 31.25 -22.82
N LEU A 150 -5.80 32.33 -22.04
CA LEU A 150 -6.57 33.50 -22.43
C LEU A 150 -5.84 34.20 -23.58
N SER A 151 -6.60 34.71 -24.54
CA SER A 151 -6.04 35.49 -25.65
C SER A 151 -5.34 36.76 -25.15
N GLU A 152 -4.41 37.28 -25.95
CA GLU A 152 -3.63 38.49 -25.60
C GLU A 152 -4.55 39.70 -25.31
N GLU A 153 -5.70 39.78 -25.99
CA GLU A 153 -6.71 40.82 -25.77
C GLU A 153 -7.44 40.70 -24.43
N GLU A 154 -7.75 39.48 -23.98
CA GLU A 154 -8.39 39.25 -22.67
C GLU A 154 -7.42 39.50 -21.53
N LEU A 155 -6.13 39.18 -21.74
CA LEU A 155 -5.08 39.47 -20.78
C LEU A 155 -4.87 40.99 -20.63
N SER A 156 -5.08 41.78 -21.68
CA SER A 156 -4.97 43.24 -21.64
C SER A 156 -5.97 43.90 -20.66
N LYS A 157 -7.15 43.31 -20.47
CA LYS A 157 -8.27 43.85 -19.66
C LYS A 157 -8.16 43.55 -18.16
N LEU A 158 -7.21 42.72 -17.75
CA LEU A 158 -7.03 42.33 -16.35
C LEU A 158 -6.16 43.34 -15.58
N GLU A 159 -6.48 43.52 -14.30
CA GLU A 159 -5.72 44.41 -13.41
C GLU A 159 -4.30 43.89 -13.15
N ALA A 160 -3.36 44.81 -13.01
CA ALA A 160 -1.98 44.48 -12.66
C ALA A 160 -1.90 43.91 -11.23
N CYS A 161 -1.01 42.93 -11.05
CA CYS A 161 -0.78 42.31 -9.75
C CYS A 161 -0.13 43.33 -8.80
N PRO A 162 -0.74 43.67 -7.65
CA PRO A 162 -0.22 44.65 -6.71
C PRO A 162 1.02 44.15 -5.97
N ARG A 163 1.31 42.84 -6.04
CA ARG A 163 2.49 42.25 -5.39
C ARG A 163 3.74 42.31 -6.24
N CYS A 164 3.64 42.05 -7.54
CA CYS A 164 4.83 41.97 -8.41
C CYS A 164 4.86 43.02 -9.51
N GLY A 165 3.75 43.70 -9.83
CA GLY A 165 3.63 44.69 -10.91
C GLY A 165 3.78 44.14 -12.33
N LYS A 166 4.38 42.95 -12.50
CA LYS A 166 4.69 42.33 -13.80
C LYS A 166 3.58 41.43 -14.32
N GLY A 167 2.92 40.68 -13.43
CA GLY A 167 1.80 39.81 -13.76
C GLY A 167 0.46 40.53 -13.64
N LYS A 168 -0.61 39.89 -14.12
CA LYS A 168 -1.99 40.36 -13.97
C LYS A 168 -2.81 39.40 -13.13
N ILE A 169 -3.87 39.90 -12.52
CA ILE A 169 -4.75 39.10 -11.67
C ILE A 169 -5.87 38.52 -12.51
N ARG A 170 -6.05 37.20 -12.48
CA ARG A 170 -7.16 36.51 -13.16
C ARG A 170 -7.96 35.64 -12.20
N LEU A 171 -9.23 35.39 -12.50
CA LEU A 171 -10.07 34.44 -11.76
C LEU A 171 -9.60 33.00 -12.01
N ARG A 172 -9.50 32.19 -10.96
CA ARG A 172 -9.13 30.77 -10.99
C ARG A 172 -9.95 29.98 -9.98
N ASN A 173 -10.17 28.69 -10.26
CA ASN A 173 -10.98 27.82 -9.41
C ASN A 173 -10.09 26.86 -8.62
N GLY A 174 -10.10 27.00 -7.29
CA GLY A 174 -9.34 26.19 -6.35
C GLY A 174 -10.20 25.14 -5.65
N LYS A 175 -9.59 24.39 -4.72
CA LYS A 175 -10.31 23.44 -3.85
C LYS A 175 -11.37 24.13 -2.97
N PHE A 176 -11.16 25.41 -2.66
CA PHE A 176 -11.97 26.21 -1.74
C PHE A 176 -12.87 27.23 -2.44
N GLY A 177 -13.13 27.06 -3.74
CA GLY A 177 -13.92 27.99 -4.54
C GLY A 177 -13.08 28.90 -5.44
N GLU A 178 -13.73 29.90 -6.02
CA GLU A 178 -13.13 30.83 -6.97
C GLU A 178 -12.27 31.87 -6.24
N PHE A 179 -11.09 32.16 -6.79
CA PHE A 179 -10.17 33.14 -6.26
C PHE A 179 -9.43 33.86 -7.38
N TYR A 180 -9.04 35.10 -7.13
CA TYR A 180 -8.18 35.87 -8.00
C TYR A 180 -6.72 35.46 -7.76
N GLY A 181 -5.98 35.10 -8.81
CA GLY A 181 -4.58 34.67 -8.75
C GLY A 181 -3.72 35.31 -9.85
N CYS A 182 -2.44 35.55 -9.53
CA CYS A 182 -1.49 36.14 -10.49
C CYS A 182 -1.22 35.20 -11.69
N THR A 183 -1.14 35.77 -12.89
CA THR A 183 -0.79 35.06 -14.12
C THR A 183 0.67 34.61 -14.13
N ASP A 184 1.56 35.34 -13.46
CA ASP A 184 3.00 35.06 -13.36
C ASP A 184 3.34 34.03 -12.24
N TYR A 185 2.38 33.20 -11.85
CA TYR A 185 2.62 32.03 -11.00
C TYR A 185 3.44 30.98 -11.78
N PRO A 186 4.48 30.34 -11.19
CA PRO A 186 4.82 30.26 -9.77
C PRO A 186 5.73 31.38 -9.24
N LYS A 187 6.25 32.27 -10.11
CA LYS A 187 7.16 33.35 -9.71
C LYS A 187 6.48 34.37 -8.80
N CYS A 188 5.18 34.57 -8.97
CA CYS A 188 4.33 35.35 -8.07
C CYS A 188 3.12 34.53 -7.59
N ASN A 189 3.03 34.31 -6.27
CA ASN A 189 1.95 33.56 -5.62
C ASN A 189 0.89 34.45 -4.97
N PHE A 190 0.66 35.66 -5.50
CA PHE A 190 -0.41 36.54 -5.03
C PHE A 190 -1.79 35.92 -5.31
N THR A 191 -2.64 35.87 -4.28
CA THR A 191 -4.03 35.44 -4.38
C THR A 191 -4.93 36.37 -3.58
N LYS A 192 -6.17 36.57 -4.03
CA LYS A 192 -7.20 37.38 -3.38
C LYS A 192 -8.55 36.63 -3.46
N PRO A 193 -9.32 36.52 -2.37
CA PRO A 193 -10.65 35.93 -2.44
C PRO A 193 -11.59 36.79 -3.29
N VAL A 194 -12.52 36.17 -4.00
CA VAL A 194 -13.58 36.89 -4.71
C VAL A 194 -14.64 37.24 -3.67
N SER A 195 -14.73 38.51 -3.28
CA SER A 195 -15.77 38.96 -2.35
C SER A 195 -17.11 39.02 -3.09
N THR A 196 -17.85 37.91 -3.12
CA THR A 196 -19.30 37.98 -3.30
C THR A 196 -19.94 38.24 -1.93
N ASN A 197 -20.95 39.11 -1.92
CA ASN A 197 -21.50 39.81 -0.75
C ASN A 197 -22.21 38.89 0.28
N PRO A 198 -22.66 39.42 1.44
CA PRO A 198 -22.50 38.82 2.75
C PRO A 198 -23.72 37.98 3.17
N SER A 199 -23.54 36.70 3.47
CA SER A 199 -24.58 35.92 4.17
C SER A 199 -24.01 34.78 5.03
N ASN A 200 -22.83 34.94 5.62
CA ASN A 200 -22.54 34.36 6.93
C ASN A 200 -21.24 34.96 7.52
N ALA A 201 -21.34 36.19 8.00
CA ALA A 201 -20.37 36.70 8.96
C ALA A 201 -20.89 36.34 10.37
N GLY A 202 -20.19 35.48 11.10
CA GLY A 202 -20.37 35.42 12.54
C GLY A 202 -20.11 34.07 13.21
N LYS A 203 -19.12 34.10 14.10
CA LYS A 203 -18.92 33.22 15.27
C LYS A 203 -18.25 31.87 15.06
N VAL A 204 -16.93 31.96 15.15
CA VAL A 204 -16.14 31.27 16.18
C VAL A 204 -16.88 31.24 17.52
N GLN A 205 -17.19 30.05 18.05
CA GLN A 205 -17.15 29.68 19.47
C GLN A 205 -17.42 28.17 19.62
N GLY A 206 -16.55 27.48 20.35
CA GLY A 206 -16.72 26.08 20.73
C GLY A 206 -17.74 25.91 21.86
N GLY A 207 -18.36 24.74 21.90
CA GLY A 207 -19.24 24.26 22.97
C GLY A 207 -19.92 22.94 22.57
N PRO A 208 -20.08 21.96 23.48
CA PRO A 208 -20.24 20.54 23.14
C PRO A 208 -21.69 20.17 22.88
N LEU A 209 -21.96 19.34 21.87
CA LEU A 209 -23.28 18.75 21.68
C LEU A 209 -23.15 17.23 21.52
N ASN A 210 -23.45 16.58 22.64
CA ASN A 210 -23.88 15.21 22.80
C ASN A 210 -25.10 14.95 21.88
N GLY A 211 -25.12 13.79 21.22
CA GLY A 211 -26.19 13.44 20.29
C GLY A 211 -26.05 11.99 19.83
N ASN A 212 -26.56 11.08 20.66
CA ASN A 212 -26.89 9.72 20.27
C ASN A 212 -27.77 9.74 19.01
N GLY A 213 -27.24 9.23 17.90
CA GLY A 213 -27.94 9.01 16.66
C GLY A 213 -27.67 7.59 16.19
N THR A 214 -28.55 6.66 16.57
CA THR A 214 -28.64 5.30 16.05
C THR A 214 -28.97 5.36 14.56
N GLY A 215 -27.94 5.35 13.72
CA GLY A 215 -28.03 5.19 12.28
C GLY A 215 -27.53 3.81 11.89
N ASN A 216 -28.47 2.93 11.54
CA ASN A 216 -28.25 1.56 11.13
C ASN A 216 -27.37 1.51 9.86
N SER A 217 -26.07 1.26 10.04
CA SER A 217 -25.17 0.94 8.94
C SER A 217 -25.15 -0.58 8.80
N THR A 218 -25.77 -1.08 7.74
CA THR A 218 -25.36 -2.32 7.08
C THR A 218 -23.99 -2.08 6.45
N GLY A 219 -22.99 -1.93 7.31
CA GLY A 219 -21.57 -1.93 7.00
C GLY A 219 -21.01 -3.25 7.48
N PHE A 220 -20.24 -3.92 6.62
CA PHE A 220 -19.44 -5.09 7.00
C PHE A 220 -18.52 -4.70 8.16
N GLY A 221 -18.97 -5.02 9.38
CA GLY A 221 -18.31 -4.65 10.63
C GLY A 221 -16.92 -5.27 10.68
N ARG A 222 -15.91 -4.41 10.70
CA ARG A 222 -14.59 -4.80 11.22
C ARG A 222 -14.78 -5.14 12.68
N GLY A 223 -14.65 -6.42 13.01
CA GLY A 223 -14.71 -6.92 14.39
C GLY A 223 -13.73 -6.17 15.30
N SER A 224 -14.18 -5.93 16.53
CA SER A 224 -13.44 -5.29 17.61
C SER A 224 -12.03 -5.84 17.75
N VAL A 225 -11.07 -4.94 17.97
CA VAL A 225 -9.63 -5.22 18.04
C VAL A 225 -9.24 -6.12 19.23
N ASP A 226 -10.18 -6.33 20.16
CA ASP A 226 -9.96 -6.97 21.46
C ASP A 226 -10.48 -8.42 21.57
N SER A 227 -11.05 -8.98 20.51
CA SER A 227 -11.68 -10.31 20.56
C SER A 227 -10.92 -11.33 19.70
N ILE A 228 -10.71 -12.52 20.28
CA ILE A 228 -10.14 -13.66 19.55
C ILE A 228 -11.14 -14.09 18.47
N ASP A 229 -10.67 -14.32 17.25
CA ASP A 229 -11.48 -14.86 16.16
C ASP A 229 -12.03 -16.25 16.56
N PRO A 230 -13.35 -16.46 16.57
CA PRO A 230 -13.94 -17.72 17.02
C PRO A 230 -13.41 -18.95 16.29
N GLN A 231 -13.07 -18.83 15.00
CA GLN A 231 -12.52 -19.93 14.21
C GLN A 231 -11.09 -20.29 14.65
N VAL A 232 -10.31 -19.30 15.08
CA VAL A 232 -8.96 -19.51 15.63
C VAL A 232 -9.07 -20.22 16.99
N ALA A 233 -10.03 -19.83 17.82
CA ALA A 233 -10.25 -20.43 19.13
C ALA A 233 -10.68 -21.90 19.00
N GLU A 234 -11.61 -22.20 18.09
CA GLU A 234 -12.06 -23.57 17.79
C GLU A 234 -10.93 -24.43 17.23
N ALA A 235 -10.16 -23.91 16.26
CA ALA A 235 -9.02 -24.59 15.70
C ALA A 235 -7.92 -24.88 16.76
N LEU A 236 -7.71 -23.96 17.71
CA LEU A 236 -6.79 -24.18 18.83
C LEU A 236 -7.28 -25.29 19.76
N ALA A 237 -8.58 -25.32 20.09
CA ALA A 237 -9.16 -26.37 20.91
C ALA A 237 -9.01 -27.74 20.23
N ALA A 238 -9.38 -27.84 18.96
CA ALA A 238 -9.24 -29.06 18.17
C ALA A 238 -7.77 -29.53 18.05
N ALA A 239 -6.83 -28.60 17.89
CA ALA A 239 -5.40 -28.92 17.83
C ALA A 239 -4.85 -29.41 19.18
N LYS A 240 -5.34 -28.88 20.31
CA LYS A 240 -5.01 -29.34 21.66
C LYS A 240 -5.51 -30.76 21.91
N GLU A 241 -6.76 -31.06 21.56
CA GLU A 241 -7.36 -32.39 21.73
C GLU A 241 -6.65 -33.46 20.90
N LYS A 242 -6.26 -33.13 19.66
CA LYS A 242 -5.53 -34.04 18.77
C LYS A 242 -4.02 -34.10 19.06
N GLY A 243 -3.50 -33.29 19.99
CA GLY A 243 -2.07 -33.20 20.27
C GLY A 243 -1.22 -32.73 19.08
N THR A 244 -1.80 -31.97 18.15
CA THR A 244 -1.17 -31.59 16.86
C THR A 244 -0.50 -30.21 16.88
N LEU A 245 -0.29 -29.62 18.06
CA LEU A 245 0.38 -28.32 18.25
C LEU A 245 1.89 -28.41 18.00
N GLN A 246 2.26 -28.55 16.72
CA GLN A 246 3.65 -28.75 16.31
C GLN A 246 4.36 -27.43 15.93
N TYR A 247 3.63 -26.46 15.39
CA TYR A 247 4.22 -25.31 14.72
C TYR A 247 4.20 -24.06 15.59
N LYS A 248 5.34 -23.72 16.21
CA LYS A 248 5.49 -22.49 16.99
C LYS A 248 5.45 -21.27 16.08
N CYS A 249 4.77 -20.20 16.46
CA CYS A 249 4.69 -18.98 15.65
C CYS A 249 6.08 -18.32 15.55
N PRO A 250 6.61 -18.09 14.32
CA PRO A 250 7.92 -17.48 14.12
C PRO A 250 7.95 -15.98 14.46
N ARG A 251 6.77 -15.35 14.60
CA ARG A 251 6.62 -13.92 14.85
C ARG A 251 6.62 -13.59 16.34
N CYS A 252 5.72 -14.21 17.12
CA CYS A 252 5.65 -13.96 18.56
C CYS A 252 6.52 -14.91 19.38
N GLY A 253 6.92 -16.06 18.84
CA GLY A 253 7.71 -17.04 19.57
C GLY A 253 7.00 -17.73 20.74
N GLU A 254 5.74 -17.39 21.04
CA GLU A 254 4.95 -17.93 22.15
C GLU A 254 3.72 -18.72 21.67
N GLY A 255 3.00 -18.20 20.66
CA GLY A 255 1.82 -18.84 20.09
C GLY A 255 2.15 -20.03 19.20
N TYR A 256 1.13 -20.84 18.89
CA TYR A 256 1.20 -21.90 17.88
C TYR A 256 0.34 -21.53 16.68
N LEU A 257 0.74 -21.99 15.49
CA LEU A 257 -0.04 -21.87 14.27
C LEU A 257 -1.10 -22.98 14.25
N VAL A 258 -2.35 -22.60 13.99
CA VAL A 258 -3.50 -23.50 13.84
C VAL A 258 -4.08 -23.37 12.44
N ALA A 259 -4.46 -24.49 11.82
CA ALA A 259 -5.04 -24.49 10.49
C ALA A 259 -6.51 -24.05 10.52
N ILE A 260 -6.87 -23.13 9.64
CA ILE A 260 -8.21 -22.56 9.49
C ILE A 260 -8.58 -22.63 8.02
N VAL A 261 -9.74 -23.20 7.73
CA VAL A 261 -10.29 -23.29 6.38
C VAL A 261 -11.29 -22.16 6.17
N ARG A 262 -11.04 -21.30 5.19
CA ARG A 262 -11.96 -20.23 4.78
C ARG A 262 -12.22 -20.32 3.29
N ASN A 263 -13.49 -20.44 2.91
CA ASN A 263 -13.91 -20.53 1.50
C ASN A 263 -13.12 -21.57 0.69
N GLY A 264 -12.83 -22.74 1.28
CA GLY A 264 -12.08 -23.82 0.64
C GLY A 264 -10.55 -23.67 0.67
N ASN A 265 -10.02 -22.53 1.14
CA ASN A 265 -8.58 -22.31 1.28
C ASN A 265 -8.14 -22.53 2.74
N THR A 266 -7.16 -23.41 2.93
CA THR A 266 -6.53 -23.63 4.25
C THR A 266 -5.42 -22.60 4.47
N SER A 267 -5.46 -21.93 5.62
CA SER A 267 -4.43 -21.00 6.07
C SER A 267 -4.09 -21.29 7.53
N TRP A 268 -2.85 -21.03 7.93
CA TRP A 268 -2.38 -21.26 9.29
C TRP A 268 -2.29 -19.93 10.03
N THR A 269 -3.13 -19.75 11.04
CA THR A 269 -3.19 -18.51 11.83
C THR A 269 -2.62 -18.72 13.23
N CYS A 270 -1.92 -17.73 13.76
CA CYS A 270 -1.40 -17.76 15.12
C CYS A 270 -2.53 -17.70 16.14
N ALA A 271 -2.50 -18.62 17.09
CA ALA A 271 -3.47 -18.70 18.18
C ALA A 271 -3.25 -17.68 19.31
N ASN A 272 -2.14 -16.92 19.30
CA ASN A 272 -1.84 -15.91 20.32
C ASN A 272 -2.53 -14.57 20.01
N GLN A 273 -3.83 -14.60 19.75
CA GLN A 273 -4.64 -13.39 19.58
C GLN A 273 -5.06 -12.80 20.94
N PRO A 274 -5.26 -11.47 21.06
CA PRO A 274 -5.10 -10.44 20.02
C PRO A 274 -3.63 -10.04 19.76
N LYS A 275 -2.67 -10.51 20.57
CA LYS A 275 -1.26 -10.09 20.55
C LYS A 275 -0.51 -10.42 19.26
N CYS A 276 -0.97 -11.40 18.49
CA CYS A 276 -0.31 -11.88 17.28
C CYS A 276 -1.36 -12.37 16.27
N ARG A 277 -1.43 -11.73 15.10
CA ARG A 277 -2.36 -12.06 14.00
C ARG A 277 -1.67 -12.69 12.79
N THR A 278 -0.47 -13.26 12.99
CA THR A 278 0.29 -13.91 11.91
C THR A 278 -0.56 -14.97 11.23
N THR A 279 -0.74 -14.85 9.92
CA THR A 279 -1.34 -15.88 9.08
C THR A 279 -0.33 -16.27 8.01
N VAL A 280 -0.18 -17.57 7.77
CA VAL A 280 0.75 -18.11 6.78
C VAL A 280 0.01 -19.12 5.90
N ALA A 281 0.40 -19.25 4.64
CA ALA A 281 -0.24 -20.18 3.72
C ALA A 281 0.00 -21.64 4.13
N ASP A 282 -0.98 -22.50 3.85
CA ASP A 282 -0.80 -23.95 3.86
C ASP A 282 -0.07 -24.39 2.59
N VAL A 283 0.94 -25.25 2.73
CA VAL A 283 1.53 -25.97 1.62
C VAL A 283 1.71 -27.43 2.02
N ASP A 284 1.02 -28.33 1.32
CA ASP A 284 1.02 -29.78 1.58
C ASP A 284 0.60 -30.13 3.02
N GLY A 285 -0.37 -29.41 3.60
CA GLY A 285 -0.86 -29.66 4.96
C GLY A 285 0.06 -29.16 6.08
N LYS A 286 1.01 -28.27 5.76
CA LYS A 286 1.94 -27.67 6.71
C LYS A 286 2.03 -26.15 6.51
N PRO A 287 2.27 -25.36 7.58
CA PRO A 287 2.53 -23.94 7.42
C PRO A 287 3.86 -23.74 6.67
N VAL A 288 3.85 -22.85 5.66
CA VAL A 288 5.01 -22.53 4.80
C VAL A 288 6.34 -22.35 5.55
N VAL A 289 6.31 -21.79 6.75
CA VAL A 289 7.53 -21.45 7.51
C VAL A 289 8.24 -22.69 8.07
N PHE A 290 7.59 -23.85 8.09
CA PHE A 290 8.08 -25.10 8.71
C PHE A 290 8.25 -26.24 7.70
N LYS A 291 8.37 -25.90 6.42
CA LYS A 291 8.61 -26.87 5.35
C LYS A 291 10.06 -27.32 5.28
#